data_AF-A0A7X6ARP3-F1
#
_entry.id   AF-A0A7X6ARP3-F1
#
_cell.length_a   1.000
_cell.length_b   1.000
_cell.length_c   1.000
_cell.angle_alpha   90.00
_cell.angle_beta   90.00
_cell.angle_gamma   90.00
#
_symmetry.space_group_name_H-M   'P 1'
#
loop_
_entity.id
_entity.type
_entity.pdbx_description
1 polymer ?
#
loop_
_entity_poly.entity_id
_entity_poly.type
_entity_poly.pdbx_seq_one_letter_code
_entity_poly.pdbx_strand_id
1 'polypeptide(L)' 'ARGNGGQPVVLDHASAKPDRIAKDVAAQLDALDVAAGDTLIGFGWAMAEDLEKLL' A
#
# COMPACT_ATOMS: atom_id res chain seq x y z
N ALA A 1 -4.62 -10.55 2.06
CA ALA A 1 -5.35 -11.64 2.75
C ALA A 1 -6.73 -11.10 3.15
N ARG A 2 -7.77 -11.95 3.18
CA ARG A 2 -9.07 -11.52 3.67
C ARG A 2 -9.04 -11.44 5.20
N GLY A 3 -9.54 -10.35 5.75
CA GLY A 3 -9.55 -10.09 7.17
C GLY A 3 -10.66 -10.86 7.89
N ASN A 4 -10.52 -10.97 9.20
CA ASN A 4 -11.46 -11.63 10.09
C ASN A 4 -12.08 -10.64 11.11
N GLY A 5 -12.10 -9.35 10.77
CA GLY A 5 -12.52 -8.26 11.65
C GLY A 5 -11.42 -7.66 12.52
N GLY A 6 -10.18 -8.18 12.44
CA GLY A 6 -9.01 -7.61 13.10
C GLY A 6 -8.12 -6.80 12.15
N GLN A 7 -7.66 -5.63 12.59
CA GLN A 7 -6.68 -4.83 11.85
C GLN A 7 -5.25 -5.37 12.04
N PRO A 8 -4.35 -5.24 11.04
CA PRO A 8 -2.93 -5.47 11.23
C PRO A 8 -2.35 -4.49 12.27
N VAL A 9 -1.64 -5.01 13.28
CA VAL A 9 -1.06 -4.18 14.36
C VAL A 9 0.39 -3.75 14.11
N VAL A 10 0.99 -4.20 12.99
CA VAL A 10 2.41 -4.00 12.68
C VAL A 10 2.64 -3.18 11.40
N LEU A 11 1.59 -2.93 10.61
CA LEU A 11 1.66 -2.20 9.34
C LEU A 11 0.52 -1.20 9.29
N ASP A 12 0.78 0.03 9.69
CA ASP A 12 -0.13 1.18 9.53
C ASP A 12 0.63 2.30 8.79
N HIS A 13 0.76 2.12 7.47
CA HIS A 13 1.39 3.11 6.61
C HIS A 13 0.43 3.56 5.52
N ALA A 14 -0.01 4.80 5.61
CA ALA A 14 -0.70 5.49 4.52
C ALA A 14 0.31 6.32 3.71
N SER A 15 0.15 6.35 2.39
CA SER A 15 0.97 7.19 1.52
C SER A 15 0.82 8.67 1.89
N ALA A 16 1.94 9.38 2.07
CA ALA A 16 1.95 10.82 2.29
C ALA A 16 1.56 11.64 1.05
N LYS A 17 1.50 11.01 -0.13
CA LYS A 17 1.15 11.64 -1.43
C LYS A 17 0.16 10.76 -2.18
N PRO A 18 -1.09 10.62 -1.70
CA PRO A 18 -2.07 9.72 -2.31
C PRO A 18 -2.40 10.09 -3.76
N ASP A 19 -2.28 11.38 -4.12
CA ASP A 19 -2.45 11.91 -5.48
C ASP A 19 -1.40 11.41 -6.48
N ARG A 20 -0.26 10.90 -6.00
CA ARG A 20 0.83 10.37 -6.83
C ARG A 20 0.77 8.85 -7.02
N ILE A 21 -0.20 8.17 -6.43
CA ILE A 21 -0.39 6.73 -6.64
C ILE A 21 -0.92 6.53 -8.07
N ALA A 22 -0.24 5.68 -8.84
CA ALA A 22 -0.70 5.34 -10.18
C ALA A 22 -2.10 4.71 -10.11
N LYS A 23 -2.99 5.10 -11.04
CA LYS A 23 -4.43 4.73 -10.99
C LYS A 23 -4.66 3.21 -11.00
N ASP A 24 -3.83 2.49 -11.74
CA ASP A 24 -3.84 1.03 -11.83
C ASP A 24 -3.42 0.36 -10.52
N VAL A 25 -2.47 0.94 -9.79
CA VAL A 25 -2.10 0.49 -8.43
C VAL A 25 -3.22 0.79 -7.43
N ALA A 26 -3.81 1.98 -7.48
CA ALA A 26 -4.93 2.33 -6.61
C ALA A 26 -6.13 1.39 -6.81
N ALA A 27 -6.44 1.03 -8.05
CA ALA A 27 -7.53 0.12 -8.39
C ALA A 27 -7.39 -1.29 -7.77
N GLN A 28 -6.17 -1.72 -7.40
CA GLN A 28 -5.97 -3.01 -6.72
C GLN A 28 -6.58 -3.03 -5.31
N LEU A 29 -6.86 -1.86 -4.74
CA LEU A 29 -7.41 -1.69 -3.39
C LEU A 29 -8.94 -1.66 -3.38
N ASP A 30 -9.60 -1.46 -4.54
CA ASP A 30 -11.05 -1.19 -4.64
C ASP A 30 -11.93 -2.31 -4.04
N ALA A 31 -11.43 -3.55 -4.04
CA ALA A 31 -12.16 -4.72 -3.55
C ALA A 31 -11.85 -5.10 -2.09
N LEU A 32 -11.06 -4.29 -1.37
CA LEU A 32 -10.71 -4.53 0.03
C LEU A 32 -11.78 -3.96 0.96
N ASP A 33 -12.24 -4.79 1.89
CA ASP A 33 -13.04 -4.31 3.02
C ASP A 33 -12.12 -3.91 4.19
N VAL A 34 -11.88 -2.61 4.32
CA VAL A 34 -11.06 -2.05 5.40
C VAL A 34 -11.65 -2.39 6.77
N ALA A 35 -12.97 -2.40 6.94
CA ALA A 35 -13.59 -2.71 8.23
C ALA A 35 -13.41 -4.18 8.62
N ALA A 36 -13.32 -5.08 7.64
CA ALA A 36 -12.98 -6.48 7.86
C ALA A 36 -11.49 -6.71 8.16
N GLY A 37 -10.62 -5.72 7.95
CA GLY A 37 -9.16 -5.83 8.07
C GLY A 37 -8.49 -6.39 6.82
N ASP A 38 -9.15 -6.31 5.65
CA ASP A 38 -8.54 -6.72 4.39
C ASP A 38 -7.27 -5.92 4.13
N THR A 39 -6.18 -6.62 3.81
CA THR A 39 -4.87 -6.02 3.57
C THR A 39 -4.27 -6.51 2.27
N LEU A 40 -3.74 -5.57 1.48
CA LEU A 40 -2.89 -5.82 0.33
C LEU A 40 -1.45 -5.46 0.69
N ILE A 41 -0.53 -6.42 0.55
CA ILE A 41 0.91 -6.20 0.77
C ILE A 41 1.57 -6.20 -0.60
N GLY A 42 2.11 -5.06 -1.00
CA GLY A 42 2.91 -4.91 -2.21
C GLY A 42 4.40 -4.86 -1.85
N PHE A 43 5.23 -5.58 -2.61
CA PHE A 43 6.67 -5.43 -2.57
C PHE A 43 7.10 -4.59 -3.78
N GLY A 44 7.86 -3.54 -3.52
CA GLY A 44 8.48 -2.72 -4.55
C GLY A 44 9.99 -2.72 -4.38
N TRP A 45 10.69 -2.60 -5.50
CA TRP A 45 12.13 -2.40 -5.54
C TRP A 45 12.41 -1.24 -6.48
N ALA A 46 13.40 -0.44 -6.11
CA ALA A 46 13.96 0.61 -6.93
C ALA A 46 15.45 0.36 -7.06
N MET A 47 16.02 0.77 -8.18
CA MET A 47 17.47 0.77 -8.36
C MET A 47 18.09 1.83 -7.43
N ALA A 48 19.29 1.56 -6.92
CA ALA A 48 19.98 2.47 -6.01
C ALA A 48 20.18 3.86 -6.66
N GLU A 49 20.51 3.86 -7.95
CA GLU A 49 20.71 5.06 -8.76
C GLU A 49 19.45 5.93 -8.90
N ASP A 50 18.25 5.34 -8.79
CA ASP A 50 16.99 6.08 -8.81
C ASP A 50 16.66 6.68 -7.43
N LEU A 51 17.09 6.03 -6.36
CA LEU A 51 16.96 6.54 -5.00
C LEU A 51 17.95 7.68 -4.70
N GLU A 52 19.16 7.62 -5.26
CA GLU A 52 20.16 8.69 -5.13
C GLU A 52 19.65 10.05 -5.64
N LYS A 53 18.76 10.06 -6.63
CA LYS A 53 18.15 11.30 -7.17
C LYS A 53 17.14 11.96 -6.21
N LEU A 54 16.83 11.33 -5.09
CA LEU A 54 15.85 11.80 -4.09
C LEU A 54 16.49 12.23 -2.75
N LEU A 55 17.83 12.14 -2.63
CA LEU A 55 18.63 12.66 -1.50
C LEU A 55 18.99 14.13 -1.73
#